data_AF-A0A6A5SZ03-F1
#
_entry.id   AF-A0A6A5SZ03-F1
#
_cell.length_a   1.000
_cell.length_b   1.000
_cell.length_c   1.000
_cell.angle_alpha   90.00
_cell.angle_beta   90.00
_cell.angle_gamma   90.00
#
_symmetry.space_group_name_H-M   'P 1'
#
loop_
_entity.id
_entity.type
_entity.pdbx_description
1 polymer ?
#
loop_
_entity_poly.entity_id
_entity_poly.type
_entity_poly.pdbx_seq_one_letter_code
_entity_poly.pdbx_strand_id
1 'polypeptide(L)'
;MGSRPGESIESSGWKDTNEGLLYRDAQIFRSSSAEYNGFLLHVQLRNRKGHSHNAKQGHDSPIMLLPEEPDDRSLCPVTYFLALALADGLFEGCKIIHDLQSKEATPGSSVCSFNYNASIGDKPIFRSVEPDGTISPTEILTHDCFYDMIRNLGQRARHEEKLSAYCLRRGYGSVIDTITIPSKAIISSLIGIDSQSVVHGRAQRVELFSSNSSMMLKRNLLAPMPPGSQLIGVHLHREIQVSDLDVLAAQRRQSRKKAFQEERQRFFQGDSNNTRSASTDASRSPSTYLQALFKFEAARHKIVTLMYPDIERGDDDSDLSLVSETGNPTRTTEATTK
;
A
#
# COMPACT_ATOMS: atom_id res chain seq x y z
N MET A 1 9.67 -2.25 18.78
CA MET A 1 10.68 -3.22 18.28
C MET A 1 10.45 -4.58 18.96
N GLY A 2 9.66 -5.46 18.34
CA GLY A 2 9.43 -6.84 18.81
C GLY A 2 10.21 -7.91 18.04
N SER A 3 10.90 -7.48 16.98
CA SER A 3 11.77 -8.31 16.14
C SER A 3 12.97 -8.81 16.95
N ARG A 4 13.50 -9.97 16.55
CA ARG A 4 14.76 -10.47 17.12
C ARG A 4 15.92 -9.68 16.53
N PRO A 5 17.00 -9.41 17.29
CA PRO A 5 18.18 -8.73 16.74
C PRO A 5 18.71 -9.37 15.46
N GLY A 6 18.71 -10.71 15.41
CA GLY A 6 19.14 -11.46 14.21
C GLY A 6 18.31 -11.24 12.94
N GLU A 7 17.23 -10.45 13.00
CA GLU A 7 16.50 -10.00 11.80
C GLU A 7 17.15 -8.76 11.18
N SER A 8 17.95 -8.02 11.93
CA SER A 8 18.58 -6.75 11.52
C SER A 8 20.11 -6.79 11.51
N ILE A 9 20.71 -7.62 12.36
CA ILE A 9 22.16 -7.76 12.52
C ILE A 9 22.56 -9.23 12.37
N GLU A 10 23.86 -9.49 12.24
CA GLU A 10 24.35 -10.85 12.08
C GLU A 10 24.05 -11.67 13.33
N SER A 11 23.29 -12.75 13.14
CA SER A 11 22.84 -13.62 14.23
C SER A 11 23.80 -14.79 14.42
N SER A 12 23.80 -15.39 15.61
CA SER A 12 24.57 -16.62 15.86
C SER A 12 24.19 -17.81 14.96
N GLY A 13 22.98 -17.81 14.38
CA GLY A 13 22.54 -18.82 13.41
C GLY A 13 23.05 -18.59 11.98
N TRP A 14 23.64 -17.42 11.74
CA TRP A 14 24.22 -16.94 10.48
C TRP A 14 25.63 -16.41 10.75
N LYS A 15 26.35 -17.07 11.66
CA LYS A 15 27.65 -16.60 12.08
C LYS A 15 28.62 -16.67 10.90
N ASP A 16 29.40 -15.61 10.72
CA ASP A 16 30.43 -15.47 9.68
C ASP A 16 29.83 -15.49 8.25
N THR A 17 28.55 -15.15 8.10
CA THR A 17 27.90 -15.05 6.78
C THR A 17 27.67 -13.60 6.34
N ASN A 18 27.94 -12.64 7.22
CA ASN A 18 27.73 -11.21 6.97
C ASN A 18 26.27 -10.90 6.53
N GLU A 19 25.31 -11.57 7.16
CA GLU A 19 23.88 -11.45 6.83
C GLU A 19 23.14 -10.54 7.82
N GLY A 20 22.38 -9.57 7.32
CA GLY A 20 21.68 -8.56 8.13
C GLY A 20 20.97 -7.51 7.28
N LEU A 21 20.54 -6.41 7.87
CA LEU A 21 19.75 -5.41 7.13
C LEU A 21 20.62 -4.57 6.19
N LEU A 22 20.30 -4.60 4.91
CA LEU A 22 20.97 -3.85 3.85
C LEU A 22 20.08 -2.70 3.36
N TYR A 23 20.63 -1.70 2.68
CA TYR A 23 19.83 -0.60 2.14
C TYR A 23 18.76 -1.07 1.16
N ARG A 24 19.01 -2.11 0.37
CA ARG A 24 18.00 -2.72 -0.52
C ARG A 24 16.78 -3.28 0.21
N ASP A 25 16.90 -3.56 1.51
CA ASP A 25 15.82 -4.07 2.35
C ASP A 25 14.94 -2.94 2.93
N ALA A 26 15.25 -1.67 2.63
CA ALA A 26 14.58 -0.51 3.20
C ALA A 26 14.11 0.46 2.09
N GLN A 27 12.85 0.89 2.14
CA GLN A 27 12.31 1.86 1.19
C GLN A 27 11.75 3.08 1.92
N ILE A 28 12.25 4.27 1.58
CA ILE A 28 11.75 5.53 2.11
C ILE A 28 10.76 6.16 1.14
N PHE A 29 9.70 6.72 1.71
CA PHE A 29 8.68 7.48 1.00
C PHE A 29 8.44 8.80 1.72
N ARG A 30 8.08 9.84 0.97
CA ARG A 30 7.46 11.03 1.56
C ARG A 30 5.97 10.97 1.29
N SER A 31 5.18 10.97 2.35
CA SER A 31 3.72 11.06 2.25
C SER A 31 3.30 12.49 2.57
N SER A 32 2.40 13.02 1.76
CA SER A 32 1.76 14.30 1.97
C SER A 32 0.26 14.09 1.85
N SER A 33 -0.32 13.39 2.83
CA SER A 33 -1.75 13.16 2.94
C SER A 33 -2.36 14.03 4.05
N ALA A 34 -3.70 14.06 4.15
CA ALA A 34 -4.37 14.79 5.22
C ALA A 34 -4.05 14.20 6.60
N GLU A 35 -3.77 12.90 6.66
CA GLU A 35 -3.52 12.12 7.87
C GLU A 35 -2.04 12.18 8.31
N TYR A 36 -1.12 12.39 7.37
CA TYR A 36 0.31 12.40 7.68
C TYR A 36 1.13 13.17 6.62
N ASN A 37 2.01 14.03 7.11
CA ASN A 37 2.99 14.74 6.31
C ASN A 37 4.39 14.49 6.87
N GLY A 38 5.19 13.72 6.15
CA GLY A 38 6.55 13.37 6.59
C GLY A 38 7.12 12.15 5.87
N PHE A 39 8.28 11.69 6.32
CA PHE A 39 8.90 10.49 5.79
C PHE A 39 8.31 9.21 6.41
N LEU A 40 8.19 8.16 5.60
CA LEU A 40 7.75 6.81 5.99
C LEU A 40 8.81 5.81 5.54
N LEU A 41 9.33 5.03 6.47
CA LEU A 41 10.32 4.00 6.20
C LEU A 41 9.66 2.63 6.26
N HIS A 42 9.71 1.91 5.14
CA HIS A 42 9.33 0.51 5.03
C HIS A 42 10.59 -0.34 5.15
N VAL A 43 10.63 -1.25 6.12
CA VAL A 43 11.77 -2.16 6.35
C VAL A 43 11.32 -3.59 6.13
N GLN A 44 11.91 -4.26 5.15
CA GLN A 44 11.65 -5.66 4.85
C GLN A 44 12.47 -6.58 5.76
N LEU A 45 11.79 -7.39 6.57
CA LEU A 45 12.43 -8.28 7.54
C LEU A 45 12.71 -9.65 6.92
N ARG A 46 13.78 -9.74 6.11
CA ARG A 46 14.17 -10.94 5.37
C ARG A 46 14.69 -12.09 6.24
N ASN A 47 15.41 -11.80 7.33
CA ASN A 47 16.11 -12.81 8.14
C ASN A 47 15.24 -13.38 9.28
N ARG A 48 13.92 -13.52 9.06
CA ARG A 48 12.99 -13.96 10.10
C ARG A 48 13.16 -15.44 10.42
N LYS A 49 13.42 -15.74 11.70
CA LYS A 49 13.60 -17.12 12.20
C LYS A 49 12.43 -18.04 11.76
N GLY A 50 12.77 -19.25 11.29
CA GLY A 50 11.81 -20.27 10.86
C GLY A 50 11.26 -20.10 9.45
N HIS A 51 11.68 -19.03 8.76
CA HIS A 51 11.28 -18.72 7.38
C HIS A 51 12.52 -18.48 6.54
N SER A 52 13.57 -19.28 6.69
CA SER A 52 14.93 -18.96 6.20
C SER A 52 15.38 -19.78 4.99
N HIS A 53 14.48 -20.33 4.15
CA HIS A 53 14.91 -21.22 3.05
C HIS A 53 14.09 -21.23 1.75
N ASN A 54 13.16 -20.30 1.52
CA ASN A 54 12.36 -20.29 0.29
C ASN A 54 12.74 -19.11 -0.61
N ALA A 55 13.26 -19.39 -1.81
CA ALA A 55 13.57 -18.40 -2.85
C ALA A 55 12.39 -17.50 -3.30
N LYS A 56 11.18 -17.71 -2.78
CA LYS A 56 9.99 -16.87 -2.97
C LYS A 56 9.87 -15.70 -1.97
N GLN A 57 10.80 -15.58 -1.02
CA GLN A 57 10.69 -14.72 0.18
C GLN A 57 10.80 -13.21 -0.06
N GLY A 58 11.35 -12.77 -1.18
CA GLY A 58 11.48 -11.34 -1.48
C GLY A 58 10.14 -10.60 -1.52
N HIS A 59 9.03 -11.28 -1.82
CA HIS A 59 7.71 -10.66 -1.90
C HIS A 59 6.86 -10.82 -0.62
N ASP A 60 7.04 -11.92 0.12
CA ASP A 60 6.17 -12.29 1.25
C ASP A 60 6.79 -12.00 2.64
N SER A 61 7.99 -11.41 2.67
CA SER A 61 8.62 -11.00 3.94
C SER A 61 7.80 -9.90 4.62
N PRO A 62 7.63 -9.94 5.96
CA PRO A 62 6.94 -8.89 6.68
C PRO A 62 7.63 -7.54 6.48
N ILE A 63 6.83 -6.49 6.29
CA ILE A 63 7.29 -5.11 6.17
C ILE A 63 6.97 -4.38 7.47
N MET A 64 7.98 -3.84 8.12
CA MET A 64 7.81 -2.92 9.25
C MET A 64 7.66 -1.50 8.72
N LEU A 65 6.59 -0.82 9.14
CA LEU A 65 6.38 0.59 8.85
C LEU A 65 6.86 1.44 10.04
N LEU A 66 7.70 2.43 9.75
CA LEU A 66 8.21 3.40 10.71
C LEU A 66 7.91 4.80 10.20
N PRO A 67 7.01 5.56 10.85
CA PRO A 67 6.83 6.97 10.54
C PRO A 67 7.92 7.85 11.17
N GLU A 68 8.31 8.89 10.46
CA GLU A 68 9.15 9.95 11.01
C GLU A 68 8.46 10.65 12.20
N GLU A 69 9.27 11.03 13.17
CA GLU A 69 8.88 11.80 14.35
C GLU A 69 9.78 13.04 14.41
N PRO A 70 9.45 14.11 13.67
CA PRO A 70 10.32 15.27 13.51
C PRO A 70 10.55 16.05 14.80
N ASP A 71 9.63 15.91 15.77
CA ASP A 71 9.73 16.53 17.10
C ASP A 71 10.67 15.77 18.05
N ASP A 72 11.00 14.51 17.74
CA ASP A 72 11.88 13.67 18.56
C ASP A 72 12.88 12.91 17.68
N ARG A 73 13.67 13.69 16.94
CA ARG A 73 14.72 13.17 16.04
C ARG A 73 15.76 12.30 16.73
N SER A 74 15.96 12.51 18.03
CA SER A 74 16.94 11.77 18.83
C SER A 74 16.52 10.33 19.09
N LEU A 75 15.22 10.03 19.06
CA LEU A 75 14.67 8.69 19.24
C LEU A 75 14.05 8.14 17.94
N CYS A 76 13.96 8.94 16.88
CA CYS A 76 13.32 8.56 15.63
C CYS A 76 14.23 7.69 14.74
N PRO A 77 13.91 6.39 14.53
CA PRO A 77 14.72 5.52 13.68
C PRO A 77 14.74 5.96 12.21
N VAL A 78 13.70 6.65 11.74
CA VAL A 78 13.64 7.18 10.36
C VAL A 78 14.66 8.29 10.16
N THR A 79 14.84 9.18 11.15
CA THR A 79 15.85 10.24 11.08
C THR A 79 17.26 9.65 11.05
N TYR A 80 17.55 8.64 11.87
CA TYR A 80 18.83 7.93 11.82
C TYR A 80 19.07 7.27 10.47
N PHE A 81 18.07 6.58 9.92
CA PHE A 81 18.17 5.98 8.59
C PHE A 81 18.47 7.04 7.51
N LEU A 82 17.74 8.15 7.49
CA LEU A 82 17.95 9.24 6.54
C LEU A 82 19.37 9.83 6.64
N ALA A 83 19.86 10.05 7.86
CA ALA A 83 21.21 10.56 8.09
C ALA A 83 22.27 9.61 7.53
N LEU A 84 22.18 8.32 7.82
CA LEU A 84 23.10 7.30 7.31
C LEU A 84 23.01 7.20 5.78
N ALA A 85 21.80 7.12 5.24
CA ALA A 85 21.56 7.00 3.80
C ALA A 85 22.08 8.21 3.01
N LEU A 86 21.91 9.43 3.52
CA LEU A 86 22.46 10.65 2.92
C LEU A 86 23.99 10.66 2.99
N ALA A 87 24.57 10.29 4.15
CA ALA A 87 26.02 10.21 4.33
C ALA A 87 26.66 9.19 3.39
N ASP A 88 25.97 8.07 3.12
CA ASP A 88 26.43 7.03 2.21
C ASP A 88 26.11 7.31 0.74
N GLY A 89 25.35 8.37 0.42
CA GLY A 89 24.99 8.74 -0.95
C GLY A 89 23.95 7.81 -1.60
N LEU A 90 23.05 7.25 -0.79
CA LEU A 90 22.05 6.27 -1.24
C LEU A 90 21.09 6.84 -2.28
N PHE A 91 20.69 8.10 -2.17
CA PHE A 91 19.64 8.68 -3.00
C PHE A 91 20.18 9.28 -4.29
N GLU A 92 19.65 8.87 -5.43
CA GLU A 92 20.02 9.44 -6.72
C GLU A 92 19.56 10.91 -6.81
N GLY A 93 20.53 11.80 -7.09
CA GLY A 93 20.26 13.23 -7.27
C GLY A 93 19.91 14.01 -6.00
N CYS A 94 19.94 13.38 -4.81
CA CYS A 94 19.66 14.04 -3.53
C CYS A 94 20.87 13.89 -2.59
N LYS A 95 21.45 15.01 -2.14
CA LYS A 95 22.63 15.03 -1.27
C LYS A 95 22.33 15.51 0.14
N ILE A 96 21.27 16.30 0.30
CA ILE A 96 20.85 16.84 1.60
C ILE A 96 19.36 16.58 1.83
N ILE A 97 18.94 16.68 3.10
CA ILE A 97 17.54 16.47 3.48
C ILE A 97 16.57 17.41 2.74
N HIS A 98 17.01 18.63 2.45
CA HIS A 98 16.21 19.60 1.71
C HIS A 98 15.88 19.12 0.29
N ASP A 99 16.80 18.42 -0.39
CA ASP A 99 16.55 17.87 -1.72
C ASP A 99 15.40 16.85 -1.67
N LEU A 100 15.42 15.98 -0.65
CA LEU A 100 14.37 15.00 -0.41
C LEU A 100 13.01 15.66 -0.10
N GLN A 101 13.02 16.73 0.68
CA GLN A 101 11.82 17.50 1.04
C GLN A 101 11.27 18.33 -0.12
N SER A 102 12.13 18.79 -1.02
CA SER A 102 11.72 19.58 -2.18
C SER A 102 11.12 18.73 -3.30
N LYS A 103 11.37 17.41 -3.30
CA LYS A 103 10.90 16.51 -4.33
C LYS A 103 9.38 16.38 -4.31
N GLU A 104 8.75 16.64 -5.44
CA GLU A 104 7.31 16.52 -5.60
C GLU A 104 6.90 15.06 -5.86
N ALA A 105 5.69 14.71 -5.43
CA ALA A 105 5.10 13.43 -5.79
C ALA A 105 4.77 13.41 -7.29
N THR A 106 4.89 12.25 -7.92
CA THR A 106 4.45 12.07 -9.30
C THR A 106 2.96 12.45 -9.41
N PRO A 107 2.54 13.16 -10.47
CA PRO A 107 1.14 13.49 -10.68
C PRO A 107 0.22 12.26 -10.52
N GLY A 108 -0.85 12.42 -9.72
CA GLY A 108 -1.79 11.35 -9.41
C GLY A 108 -1.38 10.40 -8.27
N SER A 109 -0.23 10.62 -7.62
CA SER A 109 0.22 9.92 -6.41
C SER A 109 0.19 10.84 -5.20
N SER A 110 -0.22 10.33 -4.04
CA SER A 110 -0.11 11.02 -2.73
C SER A 110 1.25 10.80 -2.05
N VAL A 111 2.14 10.05 -2.71
CA VAL A 111 3.42 9.59 -2.19
C VAL A 111 4.53 9.92 -3.18
N CYS A 112 5.63 10.46 -2.66
CA CYS A 112 6.87 10.65 -3.39
C CYS A 112 7.85 9.52 -3.04
N SER A 113 8.34 8.82 -4.06
CA SER A 113 9.37 7.79 -3.93
C SER A 113 10.74 8.30 -4.36
N PHE A 114 11.78 7.71 -3.79
CA PHE A 114 13.17 8.07 -4.05
C PHE A 114 13.88 6.92 -4.75
N ASN A 115 14.63 7.23 -5.80
CA ASN A 115 15.45 6.24 -6.48
C ASN A 115 16.74 6.05 -5.70
N TYR A 116 17.14 4.79 -5.55
CA TYR A 116 18.34 4.42 -4.82
C TYR A 116 19.45 4.12 -5.82
N ASN A 117 20.65 4.55 -5.48
CA ASN A 117 21.84 4.18 -6.20
C ASN A 117 22.08 2.67 -6.00
N ALA A 118 21.94 1.90 -7.09
CA ALA A 118 22.07 0.45 -7.08
C ALA A 118 23.43 -0.03 -6.54
N SER A 119 24.50 0.75 -6.70
CA SER A 119 25.84 0.40 -6.21
C SER A 119 25.96 0.37 -4.68
N ILE A 120 25.05 1.04 -3.96
CA ILE A 120 25.07 1.14 -2.49
C ILE A 120 24.01 0.23 -1.86
N GLY A 121 23.13 -0.38 -2.66
CA GLY A 121 22.02 -1.21 -2.17
C GLY A 121 22.45 -2.37 -1.27
N ASP A 122 23.62 -2.96 -1.53
CA ASP A 122 24.18 -4.08 -0.76
C ASP A 122 24.99 -3.63 0.47
N LYS A 123 25.10 -2.32 0.72
CA LYS A 123 25.80 -1.81 1.89
C LYS A 123 24.96 -2.02 3.16
N PRO A 124 25.55 -2.50 4.26
CA PRO A 124 24.85 -2.65 5.53
C PRO A 124 24.36 -1.33 6.14
N ILE A 125 23.17 -1.37 6.74
CA ILE A 125 22.66 -0.27 7.56
C ILE A 125 23.33 -0.29 8.95
N PHE A 126 23.38 -1.46 9.59
CA PHE A 126 24.05 -1.65 10.88
C PHE A 126 25.45 -2.22 10.65
N ARG A 127 26.44 -1.33 10.59
CA ARG A 127 27.83 -1.68 10.31
C ARG A 127 28.60 -2.03 11.58
N SER A 128 29.56 -2.95 11.44
CA SER A 128 30.50 -3.29 12.50
C SER A 128 31.46 -2.14 12.79
N VAL A 129 31.98 -2.12 14.01
CA VAL A 129 33.03 -1.20 14.44
C VAL A 129 34.32 -1.99 14.54
N GLU A 130 35.33 -1.56 13.79
CA GLU A 130 36.65 -2.17 13.78
C GLU A 130 37.39 -1.88 15.11
N PRO A 131 38.44 -2.65 15.45
CA PRO A 131 39.18 -2.46 16.71
C PRO A 131 39.82 -1.08 16.89
N ASP A 132 40.08 -0.36 15.79
CA ASP A 132 40.59 1.02 15.79
C ASP A 132 39.50 2.08 15.98
N GLY A 133 38.23 1.66 16.13
CA GLY A 133 37.07 2.51 16.29
C GLY A 133 36.47 3.02 14.97
N THR A 134 37.01 2.60 13.82
CA THR A 134 36.44 2.96 12.51
C THR A 134 35.21 2.11 12.19
N ILE A 135 34.30 2.64 11.38
CA ILE A 135 33.10 1.92 10.95
C ILE A 135 33.44 1.13 9.69
N SER A 136 33.27 -0.19 9.75
CA SER A 136 33.53 -1.07 8.61
C SER A 136 32.63 -0.70 7.42
N PRO A 137 33.14 -0.60 6.18
CA PRO A 137 32.32 -0.23 5.03
C PRO A 137 31.36 -1.35 4.61
N THR A 138 31.68 -2.60 4.90
CA THR A 138 31.03 -3.80 4.36
C THR A 138 30.58 -4.81 5.41
N GLU A 139 31.17 -4.80 6.60
CA GLU A 139 30.84 -5.77 7.64
C GLU A 139 29.61 -5.33 8.43
N ILE A 140 28.68 -6.27 8.61
CA ILE A 140 27.47 -6.13 9.41
C ILE A 140 27.84 -6.24 10.89
N LEU A 141 27.14 -5.47 11.72
CA LEU A 141 27.27 -5.57 13.16
C LEU A 141 26.94 -6.99 13.63
N THR A 142 27.83 -7.58 14.43
CA THR A 142 27.61 -8.94 14.94
C THR A 142 26.76 -8.92 16.21
N HIS A 143 26.10 -10.04 16.50
CA HIS A 143 25.33 -10.22 17.74
C HIS A 143 26.16 -9.92 18.99
N ASP A 144 27.42 -10.35 19.02
CA ASP A 144 28.28 -10.20 20.20
C ASP A 144 28.66 -8.73 20.42
N CYS A 145 29.01 -8.02 19.34
CA CYS A 145 29.25 -6.57 19.41
C CYS A 145 28.00 -5.82 19.89
N PHE A 146 26.83 -6.14 19.32
CA PHE A 146 25.57 -5.52 19.72
C PHE A 146 25.19 -5.83 21.18
N TYR A 147 25.42 -7.07 21.63
CA TYR A 147 25.21 -7.48 23.01
C TYR A 147 26.06 -6.65 23.97
N ASP A 148 27.35 -6.47 23.67
CA ASP A 148 28.24 -5.65 24.49
C ASP A 148 27.86 -4.16 24.47
N MET A 149 27.44 -3.63 23.32
CA MET A 149 26.93 -2.25 23.23
C MET A 149 25.73 -2.03 24.16
N ILE A 150 24.73 -2.92 24.13
CA ILE A 150 23.54 -2.82 25.01
C ILE A 150 23.92 -3.00 26.47
N ARG A 151 24.77 -3.98 26.78
CA ARG A 151 25.22 -4.26 28.15
C ARG A 151 25.92 -3.04 28.74
N ASN A 152 26.86 -2.45 28.01
CA ASN A 152 27.60 -1.27 28.42
C ASN A 152 26.69 -0.04 28.54
N LEU A 153 25.70 0.11 27.65
CA LEU A 153 24.68 1.14 27.77
C LEU A 153 23.88 0.99 29.07
N GLY A 154 23.44 -0.23 29.39
CA GLY A 154 22.70 -0.52 30.62
C GLY A 154 23.49 -0.16 31.87
N GLN A 155 24.78 -0.51 31.90
CA GLN A 155 25.69 -0.17 32.99
C GLN A 155 25.87 1.35 33.14
N ARG A 156 26.05 2.09 32.04
CA ARG A 156 26.15 3.57 32.08
C ARG A 156 24.84 4.23 32.51
N ALA A 157 23.71 3.63 32.17
CA ALA A 157 22.39 4.03 32.65
C ALA A 157 22.11 3.59 34.11
N ARG A 158 23.08 2.94 34.78
CA ARG A 158 23.00 2.48 36.17
C ARG A 158 21.92 1.43 36.43
N HIS A 159 21.58 0.63 35.43
CA HIS A 159 20.76 -0.55 35.65
C HIS A 159 21.56 -1.59 36.44
N GLU A 160 20.96 -2.13 37.51
CA GLU A 160 21.55 -3.18 38.34
C GLU A 160 21.71 -4.49 37.56
N GLU A 161 20.67 -4.85 36.80
CA GLU A 161 20.68 -6.02 35.94
C GLU A 161 21.33 -5.75 34.58
N LYS A 162 21.89 -6.81 33.99
CA LYS A 162 22.46 -6.75 32.64
C LYS A 162 21.34 -6.52 31.61
N LEU A 163 21.32 -5.33 31.03
CA LEU A 163 20.44 -5.05 29.91
C LEU A 163 20.85 -5.91 28.70
N SER A 164 19.87 -6.55 28.06
CA SER A 164 20.06 -7.32 26.84
C SER A 164 18.96 -7.01 25.84
N ALA A 165 19.18 -7.36 24.57
CA ALA A 165 18.15 -7.23 23.55
C ALA A 165 16.89 -8.06 23.86
N TYR A 166 17.03 -9.18 24.60
CA TYR A 166 15.89 -9.97 25.05
C TYR A 166 15.03 -9.21 26.06
N CYS A 167 15.65 -8.44 26.97
CA CYS A 167 14.93 -7.58 27.92
C CYS A 167 14.09 -6.54 27.18
N LEU A 168 14.66 -5.87 26.17
CA LEU A 168 13.94 -4.90 25.33
C LEU A 168 12.75 -5.55 24.60
N ARG A 169 12.97 -6.74 24.02
CA ARG A 169 11.92 -7.49 23.33
C ARG A 169 10.80 -7.92 24.28
N ARG A 170 11.13 -8.35 25.49
CA ARG A 170 10.15 -8.74 26.52
C ARG A 170 9.35 -7.55 27.01
N GLY A 171 10.02 -6.41 27.26
CA GLY A 171 9.35 -5.16 27.59
C GLY A 171 8.35 -4.76 26.51
N TYR A 172 8.77 -4.80 25.24
CA TYR A 172 7.88 -4.54 24.10
C TYR A 172 6.69 -5.50 24.03
N GLY A 173 6.93 -6.81 24.21
CA GLY A 173 5.86 -7.82 24.22
C GLY A 173 4.83 -7.58 25.31
N SER A 174 5.27 -7.24 26.53
CA SER A 174 4.38 -6.92 27.64
C SER A 174 3.49 -5.72 27.36
N VAL A 175 4.01 -4.70 26.65
CA VAL A 175 3.20 -3.54 26.27
C VAL A 175 2.19 -3.94 25.18
N ILE A 176 2.59 -4.72 24.18
CA ILE A 176 1.66 -5.21 23.15
C ILE A 176 0.50 -6.01 23.75
N ASP A 177 0.76 -6.88 24.74
CA ASP A 177 -0.28 -7.73 25.33
C ASP A 177 -1.40 -6.91 25.99
N THR A 178 -1.14 -5.64 26.35
CA THR A 178 -2.13 -4.72 26.92
C THR A 178 -2.92 -3.92 25.88
N ILE A 179 -2.50 -3.94 24.62
CA ILE A 179 -3.06 -3.09 23.56
C ILE A 179 -3.98 -3.91 22.65
N THR A 180 -5.18 -3.39 22.40
CA THR A 180 -6.10 -3.97 21.41
C THR A 180 -5.51 -3.81 20.01
N ILE A 181 -5.08 -4.91 19.41
CA ILE A 181 -4.63 -4.93 18.03
C ILE A 181 -5.86 -4.83 17.12
N PRO A 182 -5.98 -3.82 16.24
CA PRO A 182 -7.08 -3.74 15.31
C PRO A 182 -7.07 -4.99 14.42
N SER A 183 -8.11 -5.82 14.54
CA SER A 183 -8.26 -7.01 13.71
C SER A 183 -8.53 -6.56 12.26
N LYS A 184 -7.73 -7.08 11.32
CA LYS A 184 -7.91 -7.02 9.86
C LYS A 184 -7.36 -5.77 9.17
N ALA A 185 -6.05 -5.75 8.94
CA ALA A 185 -5.50 -5.22 7.70
C ALA A 185 -5.37 -6.39 6.70
N ILE A 186 -6.42 -6.58 5.90
CA ILE A 186 -6.49 -7.59 4.85
C ILE A 186 -5.81 -6.98 3.62
N ILE A 187 -4.64 -7.50 3.21
CA ILE A 187 -4.06 -7.53 1.84
C ILE A 187 -2.51 -7.40 1.82
N SER A 188 -1.84 -6.77 2.79
CA SER A 188 -0.38 -6.54 2.72
C SER A 188 0.45 -7.37 3.72
N SER A 189 1.72 -7.59 3.39
CA SER A 189 2.75 -8.13 4.31
C SER A 189 3.16 -7.14 5.40
N LEU A 190 2.49 -5.99 5.51
CA LEU A 190 2.82 -4.93 6.45
C LEU A 190 2.40 -5.30 7.88
N ILE A 191 3.29 -5.04 8.84
CA ILE A 191 3.00 -5.19 10.27
C ILE A 191 2.09 -4.03 10.69
N GLY A 192 0.80 -4.32 10.90
CA GLY A 192 -0.23 -3.33 11.23
C GLY A 192 -0.17 -2.74 12.64
N ILE A 193 0.99 -2.77 13.31
CA ILE A 193 1.18 -2.24 14.67
C ILE A 193 2.13 -1.05 14.61
N ASP A 194 1.69 0.09 15.16
CA ASP A 194 2.51 1.28 15.31
C ASP A 194 3.54 1.10 16.44
N SER A 195 4.64 0.44 16.09
CA SER A 195 5.68 0.04 17.03
C SER A 195 6.31 1.24 17.77
N GLN A 196 6.37 2.41 17.15
CA GLN A 196 6.93 3.63 17.76
C GLN A 196 5.96 4.18 18.80
N SER A 197 4.69 4.38 18.45
CA SER A 197 3.68 4.87 19.39
C SER A 197 3.51 3.92 20.58
N VAL A 198 3.50 2.61 20.34
CA VAL A 198 3.42 1.57 21.39
C VAL A 198 4.56 1.69 22.39
N VAL A 199 5.80 1.79 21.92
CA VAL A 199 6.99 1.90 22.80
C VAL A 199 6.96 3.17 23.63
N HIS A 200 6.45 4.27 23.07
CA HIS A 200 6.35 5.54 23.76
C HIS A 200 5.06 5.70 24.60
N GLY A 201 4.21 4.67 24.69
CA GLY A 201 2.95 4.73 25.44
C GLY A 201 1.91 5.68 24.82
N ARG A 202 2.00 5.95 23.52
CA ARG A 202 1.11 6.84 22.76
C ARG A 202 0.00 6.05 22.06
N ALA A 203 -1.07 6.73 21.68
CA ALA A 203 -2.12 6.15 20.84
C ALA A 203 -1.57 5.78 19.46
N GLN A 204 -1.99 4.62 18.92
CA GLN A 204 -1.55 4.15 17.61
C GLN A 204 -2.14 5.02 16.47
N ARG A 205 -1.34 5.27 15.42
CA ARG A 205 -1.80 5.95 14.20
C ARG A 205 -2.54 4.98 13.27
N VAL A 206 -3.71 4.52 13.70
CA VAL A 206 -4.48 3.45 13.01
C VAL A 206 -4.77 3.77 11.54
N GLU A 207 -5.14 5.00 11.23
CA GLU A 207 -5.46 5.43 9.86
C GLU A 207 -4.23 5.42 8.93
N LEU A 208 -3.08 5.88 9.46
CA LEU A 208 -1.82 5.83 8.72
C LEU A 208 -1.44 4.39 8.39
N PHE A 209 -1.49 3.50 9.38
CA PHE A 209 -1.14 2.10 9.20
C PHE A 209 -2.15 1.36 8.32
N SER A 210 -3.45 1.66 8.41
CA SER A 210 -4.46 1.05 7.54
C SER A 210 -4.33 1.50 6.09
N SER A 211 -4.06 2.79 5.85
CA SER A 211 -3.80 3.35 4.53
C SER A 211 -2.56 2.72 3.88
N ASN A 212 -1.46 2.61 4.63
CA ASN A 212 -0.22 1.99 4.15
C ASN A 212 -0.33 0.46 4.00
N SER A 213 -1.18 -0.18 4.80
CA SER A 213 -1.46 -1.62 4.65
C SER A 213 -2.39 -1.93 3.47
N SER A 214 -3.03 -0.91 2.88
CA SER A 214 -3.91 -1.04 1.73
C SER A 214 -3.13 -0.95 0.40
N MET A 215 -3.78 -1.23 -0.72
CA MET A 215 -3.21 -1.01 -2.06
C MET A 215 -3.07 0.47 -2.47
N MET A 216 -3.43 1.43 -1.59
CA MET A 216 -3.40 2.86 -1.93
C MET A 216 -1.99 3.41 -2.12
N LEU A 217 -0.97 2.88 -1.42
CA LEU A 217 0.40 3.40 -1.50
C LEU A 217 0.98 3.38 -2.93
N LYS A 218 0.67 2.32 -3.68
CA LYS A 218 1.14 2.13 -5.07
C LYS A 218 0.10 2.56 -6.12
N ARG A 219 -0.97 3.24 -5.69
CA ARG A 219 -2.03 3.71 -6.60
C ARG A 219 -1.62 5.04 -7.22
N ASN A 220 -1.59 5.08 -8.54
CA ASN A 220 -1.54 6.33 -9.29
C ASN A 220 -2.88 6.52 -10.03
N LEU A 221 -3.55 7.64 -9.77
CA LEU A 221 -4.87 7.97 -10.35
C LEU A 221 -4.83 8.24 -11.86
N LEU A 222 -3.64 8.57 -12.39
CA LEU A 222 -3.41 8.83 -13.81
C LEU A 222 -2.89 7.59 -14.55
N ALA A 223 -2.65 6.47 -13.84
CA ALA A 223 -2.19 5.25 -14.49
C ALA A 223 -3.21 4.75 -15.52
N PRO A 224 -2.76 4.24 -16.68
CA PRO A 224 -3.66 3.69 -17.70
C PRO A 224 -4.66 2.70 -17.10
N MET A 225 -5.93 2.94 -17.38
CA MET A 225 -7.03 2.09 -16.96
C MET A 225 -7.20 0.92 -17.95
N PRO A 226 -7.50 -0.30 -17.46
CA PRO A 226 -7.79 -1.41 -18.36
C PRO A 226 -8.97 -1.07 -19.30
N PRO A 227 -8.95 -1.51 -20.57
CA PRO A 227 -10.07 -1.28 -21.48
C PRO A 227 -11.38 -1.80 -20.88
N GLY A 228 -12.43 -0.97 -20.86
CA GLY A 228 -13.74 -1.33 -20.29
C GLY A 228 -13.82 -1.33 -18.76
N SER A 229 -12.79 -0.84 -18.06
CA SER A 229 -12.81 -0.70 -16.60
C SER A 229 -13.47 0.58 -16.09
N GLN A 230 -13.77 1.51 -17.00
CA GLN A 230 -14.66 2.63 -16.69
C GLN A 230 -16.09 2.08 -16.61
N LEU A 231 -16.78 2.39 -15.50
CA LEU A 231 -18.17 1.98 -15.30
C LEU A 231 -19.15 2.65 -16.27
N ILE A 232 -18.66 3.59 -17.08
CA ILE A 232 -19.38 4.31 -18.13
C ILE A 232 -18.92 3.71 -19.47
N GLY A 233 -19.59 2.65 -19.89
CA GLY A 233 -19.42 2.07 -21.21
C GLY A 233 -20.75 2.06 -21.93
N VAL A 234 -20.98 3.06 -22.79
CA VAL A 234 -22.03 2.99 -23.82
C VAL A 234 -21.61 1.89 -24.79
N HIS A 235 -22.06 0.67 -24.55
CA HIS A 235 -22.03 -0.36 -25.56
C HIS A 235 -23.13 -0.02 -26.57
N LEU A 236 -22.77 0.66 -27.65
CA LEU A 236 -23.54 0.58 -28.89
C LEU A 236 -23.65 -0.90 -29.26
N HIS A 237 -24.84 -1.45 -29.11
CA HIS A 237 -25.20 -2.79 -29.58
C HIS A 237 -24.92 -2.84 -31.07
N ARG A 238 -23.79 -3.43 -31.45
CA ARG A 238 -23.54 -3.82 -32.83
C ARG A 238 -23.86 -5.30 -32.94
N GLU A 239 -24.96 -5.61 -33.59
CA GLU A 239 -25.27 -6.97 -34.00
C GLU A 239 -24.13 -7.48 -34.89
N ILE A 240 -23.47 -8.53 -34.43
CA ILE A 240 -22.42 -9.21 -35.19
C ILE A 240 -22.87 -10.65 -35.36
N GLN A 241 -23.13 -11.04 -36.61
CA GLN A 241 -23.47 -12.40 -36.99
C GLN A 241 -22.26 -13.34 -36.78
N VAL A 242 -22.56 -14.55 -36.30
CA VAL A 242 -21.59 -15.51 -35.77
C VAL A 242 -21.15 -16.51 -36.84
N SER A 243 -19.91 -16.38 -37.31
CA SER A 243 -18.90 -17.44 -37.43
C SER A 243 -17.59 -16.84 -38.01
N ASP A 244 -16.43 -17.39 -37.65
CA ASP A 244 -15.05 -16.85 -37.81
C ASP A 244 -14.64 -15.61 -36.98
N LEU A 245 -15.58 -14.92 -36.33
CA LEU A 245 -15.30 -13.74 -35.50
C LEU A 245 -14.75 -14.03 -34.10
N ASP A 246 -14.94 -15.23 -33.54
CA ASP A 246 -14.53 -15.52 -32.16
C ASP A 246 -13.01 -15.64 -32.00
N VAL A 247 -12.32 -16.22 -32.98
CA VAL A 247 -10.85 -16.30 -32.98
C VAL A 247 -10.23 -14.92 -33.16
N LEU A 248 -10.76 -14.11 -34.08
CA LEU A 248 -10.32 -12.74 -34.31
C LEU A 248 -10.65 -11.81 -33.13
N ALA A 249 -11.80 -11.99 -32.47
CA ALA A 249 -12.18 -11.25 -31.27
C ALA A 249 -11.31 -11.62 -30.07
N ALA A 250 -10.98 -12.90 -29.89
CA ALA A 250 -10.06 -13.37 -28.86
C ALA A 250 -8.64 -12.81 -29.08
N GLN A 251 -8.14 -12.87 -30.32
CA GLN A 251 -6.85 -12.30 -30.69
C GLN A 251 -6.81 -10.77 -30.50
N ARG A 252 -7.89 -10.04 -30.86
CA ARG A 252 -8.02 -8.60 -30.60
C ARG A 252 -8.09 -8.27 -29.11
N ARG A 253 -8.74 -9.09 -28.29
CA ARG A 253 -8.77 -8.93 -26.82
C ARG A 253 -7.38 -9.17 -26.23
N GLN A 254 -6.66 -10.18 -26.71
CA GLN A 254 -5.31 -10.51 -26.25
C GLN A 254 -4.29 -9.44 -26.66
N SER A 255 -4.37 -8.92 -27.89
CA SER A 255 -3.50 -7.84 -28.35
C SER A 255 -3.75 -6.54 -27.59
N ARG A 256 -5.02 -6.18 -27.35
CA ARG A 256 -5.39 -5.03 -26.49
C ARG A 256 -4.89 -5.19 -25.06
N LYS A 257 -4.96 -6.41 -24.49
CA LYS A 257 -4.45 -6.70 -23.15
C LYS A 257 -2.92 -6.56 -23.07
N LYS A 258 -2.20 -7.07 -24.08
CA LYS A 258 -0.74 -6.93 -24.15
C LYS A 258 -0.32 -5.47 -24.33
N ALA A 259 -0.94 -4.75 -25.26
CA ALA A 259 -0.69 -3.34 -25.49
C ALA A 259 -0.97 -2.49 -24.23
N PHE A 260 -2.06 -2.79 -23.52
CA PHE A 260 -2.38 -2.16 -22.23
C PHE A 260 -1.31 -2.43 -21.16
N GLN A 261 -0.84 -3.68 -21.05
CA GLN A 261 0.21 -4.04 -20.09
C GLN A 261 1.53 -3.30 -20.40
N GLU A 262 1.92 -3.24 -21.67
CA GLU A 262 3.11 -2.51 -22.13
C GLU A 262 2.98 -1.00 -21.89
N GLU A 263 1.84 -0.39 -22.21
CA GLU A 263 1.55 1.03 -21.95
C GLU A 263 1.64 1.34 -20.46
N ARG A 264 1.04 0.49 -19.62
CA ARG A 264 1.06 0.65 -18.17
C ARG A 264 2.47 0.47 -17.60
N GLN A 265 3.26 -0.47 -18.13
CA GLN A 265 4.65 -0.66 -17.72
C GLN A 265 5.50 0.57 -18.06
N ARG A 266 5.38 1.11 -19.28
CA ARG A 266 6.05 2.36 -19.70
C ARG A 266 5.67 3.55 -18.83
N PHE A 267 4.39 3.67 -18.45
CA PHE A 267 3.93 4.71 -17.54
C PHE A 267 4.66 4.67 -16.19
N PHE A 268 4.78 3.49 -15.56
CA PHE A 268 5.48 3.36 -14.27
C PHE A 268 7.00 3.43 -14.38
N GLN A 269 7.57 3.23 -15.58
CA GLN A 269 9.00 3.41 -15.85
C GLN A 269 9.36 4.87 -16.15
N GLY A 270 8.38 5.76 -16.33
CA GLY A 270 8.60 7.18 -16.64
C GLY A 270 8.80 7.49 -18.12
N ASP A 271 8.56 6.51 -19.01
CA ASP A 271 8.82 6.62 -20.46
C ASP A 271 7.64 7.21 -21.25
N SER A 272 6.51 7.55 -20.61
CA SER A 272 5.31 8.04 -21.30
C SER A 272 5.01 9.52 -21.02
N ASN A 273 5.12 10.36 -22.07
CA ASN A 273 4.74 11.78 -22.06
C ASN A 273 3.22 12.00 -22.27
N ASN A 274 2.36 11.01 -22.01
CA ASN A 274 0.95 11.11 -22.37
C ASN A 274 0.12 11.76 -21.27
N THR A 275 0.09 13.10 -21.27
CA THR A 275 -0.88 13.91 -20.54
C THR A 275 -2.24 13.77 -21.22
N ARG A 276 -2.96 12.66 -20.98
CA ARG A 276 -4.38 12.61 -21.33
C ARG A 276 -5.13 13.53 -20.37
N SER A 277 -5.51 14.70 -20.87
CA SER A 277 -6.46 15.60 -20.22
C SER A 277 -7.71 14.81 -19.81
N ALA A 278 -8.06 14.87 -18.54
CA ALA A 278 -9.29 14.27 -18.04
C ALA A 278 -10.48 14.84 -18.85
N SER A 279 -11.16 13.97 -19.59
CA SER A 279 -12.42 14.29 -20.26
C SER A 279 -13.42 14.75 -19.20
N THR A 280 -13.82 16.03 -19.27
CA THR A 280 -14.79 16.66 -18.36
C THR A 280 -16.23 16.25 -18.61
N ASP A 281 -16.53 15.58 -19.72
CA ASP A 281 -17.88 15.05 -19.99
C ASP A 281 -17.97 13.58 -19.56
N ALA A 282 -18.43 13.37 -18.33
CA ALA A 282 -18.78 12.05 -17.83
C ALA A 282 -20.14 12.14 -17.12
N SER A 283 -21.22 12.17 -17.90
CA SER A 283 -22.56 11.88 -17.40
C SER A 283 -22.51 10.51 -16.71
N ARG A 284 -22.64 10.50 -15.39
CA ARG A 284 -22.51 9.29 -14.56
C ARG A 284 -23.70 8.37 -14.82
N SER A 285 -23.48 7.27 -15.53
CA SER A 285 -24.45 6.17 -15.60
C SER A 285 -24.08 5.04 -14.63
N PRO A 286 -25.07 4.32 -14.07
CA PRO A 286 -24.82 3.19 -13.17
C PRO A 286 -24.12 2.04 -13.90
N SER A 287 -23.25 1.32 -13.19
CA SER A 287 -22.46 0.24 -13.79
C SER A 287 -23.33 -0.91 -14.31
N THR A 288 -22.82 -1.67 -15.28
CA THR A 288 -23.51 -2.82 -15.88
C THR A 288 -23.87 -3.89 -14.84
N TYR A 289 -23.04 -4.04 -13.80
CA TYR A 289 -23.32 -4.92 -12.68
C TYR A 289 -24.51 -4.40 -11.85
N LEU A 290 -24.55 -3.09 -11.59
CA LEU A 290 -25.65 -2.42 -10.90
C LEU A 290 -26.96 -2.54 -11.69
N GLN A 291 -26.90 -2.34 -13.02
CA GLN A 291 -28.03 -2.55 -13.93
C GLN A 291 -28.54 -4.01 -13.92
N ALA A 292 -27.63 -4.99 -13.93
CA ALA A 292 -27.99 -6.41 -13.82
C ALA A 292 -28.61 -6.75 -12.45
N LEU A 293 -28.13 -6.12 -11.37
CA LEU A 293 -28.66 -6.29 -10.03
C LEU A 293 -30.07 -5.69 -9.91
N PHE A 294 -30.30 -4.55 -10.57
CA PHE A 294 -31.60 -3.88 -10.61
C PHE A 294 -32.70 -4.71 -11.28
N LYS A 295 -32.34 -5.62 -12.18
CA LYS A 295 -33.28 -6.59 -12.75
C LYS A 295 -33.93 -7.48 -11.68
N PHE A 296 -33.25 -7.71 -10.56
CA PHE A 296 -33.71 -8.60 -9.49
C PHE A 296 -34.18 -7.85 -8.22
N GLU A 297 -33.98 -6.54 -8.14
CA GLU A 297 -34.34 -5.73 -6.98
C GLU A 297 -34.99 -4.39 -7.39
N ALA A 298 -36.26 -4.46 -7.80
CA ALA A 298 -37.03 -3.30 -8.28
C ALA A 298 -37.11 -2.13 -7.28
N ALA A 299 -37.05 -2.41 -5.97
CA ALA A 299 -37.04 -1.37 -4.93
C ALA A 299 -35.77 -0.52 -4.94
N ARG A 300 -34.60 -1.13 -5.16
CA ARG A 300 -33.33 -0.39 -5.29
C ARG A 300 -33.22 0.33 -6.62
N HIS A 301 -33.79 -0.22 -7.69
CA HIS A 301 -33.86 0.44 -8.99
C HIS A 301 -34.56 1.81 -8.88
N LYS A 302 -35.74 1.87 -8.25
CA LYS A 302 -36.49 3.13 -8.05
C LYS A 302 -35.68 4.21 -7.30
N ILE A 303 -34.91 3.81 -6.29
CA ILE A 303 -34.07 4.74 -5.51
C ILE A 303 -32.93 5.30 -6.37
N VAL A 304 -32.36 4.49 -7.26
CA VAL A 304 -31.27 4.94 -8.12
C VAL A 304 -31.78 5.77 -9.30
N THR A 305 -32.95 5.47 -9.87
CA THR A 305 -33.60 6.35 -10.87
C THR A 305 -33.87 7.75 -10.31
N LEU A 306 -34.23 7.85 -9.03
CA LEU A 306 -34.39 9.15 -8.34
C LEU A 306 -33.06 9.90 -8.15
N MET A 307 -31.94 9.18 -8.00
CA MET A 307 -30.60 9.78 -7.84
C MET A 307 -29.95 10.18 -9.16
N TYR A 308 -30.40 9.62 -10.28
CA TYR A 308 -29.86 9.87 -11.62
C TYR A 308 -31.01 10.03 -12.64
N PRO A 309 -31.75 11.15 -12.60
CA PRO A 309 -32.95 11.37 -13.41
C PRO A 309 -32.68 11.49 -14.92
N ASP A 310 -31.42 11.69 -15.33
CA ASP A 310 -31.02 11.87 -16.73
C ASP A 310 -30.98 10.56 -17.55
N ILE A 311 -31.32 9.42 -16.95
CA ILE A 311 -31.21 8.09 -17.59
C ILE A 311 -32.41 7.76 -18.50
N GLU A 312 -33.58 8.38 -18.30
CA GLU A 312 -34.81 8.04 -19.08
C GLU A 312 -35.01 8.85 -20.37
N ARG A 313 -33.96 9.46 -20.94
CA ARG A 313 -34.01 10.01 -22.31
C ARG A 313 -33.29 9.10 -23.28
N GLY A 314 -33.85 7.92 -23.49
CA GLY A 314 -33.57 7.07 -24.64
C GLY A 314 -34.91 6.53 -25.13
N ASP A 315 -35.33 7.00 -26.29
CA ASP A 315 -36.61 6.69 -26.94
C ASP A 315 -36.92 5.19 -26.95
N ASP A 316 -38.10 4.83 -26.44
CA ASP A 316 -38.87 3.66 -26.89
C ASP A 316 -40.35 3.91 -26.52
N ASP A 317 -40.95 4.81 -27.28
CA ASP A 317 -42.40 4.99 -27.38
C ASP A 317 -42.86 4.16 -28.60
N SER A 318 -43.06 2.84 -28.42
CA SER A 318 -43.89 2.06 -29.36
C SER A 318 -44.34 0.71 -28.79
N ASP A 319 -45.65 0.51 -28.93
CA ASP A 319 -46.39 -0.74 -28.92
C ASP A 319 -46.53 -1.52 -27.60
N LEU A 320 -47.67 -1.30 -26.94
CA LEU A 320 -48.61 -2.38 -26.60
C LEU A 320 -50.04 -1.81 -26.43
N SER A 321 -50.74 -1.66 -27.55
CA SER A 321 -52.20 -1.72 -27.68
C SER A 321 -52.45 -2.79 -28.76
N LEU A 322 -53.35 -3.77 -28.71
CA LEU A 322 -54.68 -3.96 -28.12
C LEU A 322 -54.95 -5.49 -28.11
N VAL A 323 -55.66 -6.01 -27.10
CA VAL A 323 -56.77 -6.96 -27.34
C VAL A 323 -57.92 -6.64 -26.38
N SER A 324 -59.02 -6.27 -27.02
CA SER A 324 -60.42 -5.99 -26.65
C SER A 324 -61.08 -6.60 -25.39
N GLU A 325 -61.91 -5.75 -24.77
CA GLU A 325 -63.30 -5.93 -24.29
C GLU A 325 -63.80 -7.35 -23.95
N THR A 326 -64.37 -7.57 -22.76
CA THR A 326 -65.82 -7.38 -22.52
C THR A 326 -66.16 -7.51 -21.04
N GLY A 327 -67.17 -6.74 -20.58
CA GLY A 327 -68.06 -7.16 -19.49
C GLY A 327 -67.86 -6.53 -18.11
N ASN A 328 -68.44 -5.33 -17.91
CA ASN A 328 -68.98 -4.91 -16.61
C ASN A 328 -70.36 -5.61 -16.45
N PRO A 329 -70.89 -5.88 -15.22
CA PRO A 329 -71.36 -4.77 -14.39
C PRO A 329 -71.42 -4.99 -12.85
N THR A 330 -71.41 -3.85 -12.12
CA THR A 330 -72.09 -3.55 -10.84
C THR A 330 -72.00 -4.49 -9.63
N ARG A 331 -71.47 -3.98 -8.49
CA ARG A 331 -72.28 -3.83 -7.26
C ARG A 331 -71.70 -2.83 -6.24
N THR A 332 -72.61 -1.94 -5.87
CA THR A 332 -72.80 -0.98 -4.78
C THR A 332 -72.15 -1.25 -3.40
N THR A 333 -71.70 -0.14 -2.76
CA THR A 333 -71.86 0.31 -1.34
C THR A 333 -71.89 -0.76 -0.23
N GLU A 334 -71.16 -0.64 0.90
CA GLU A 334 -71.44 0.27 2.02
C GLU A 334 -70.30 0.27 3.06
N ALA A 335 -70.29 1.33 3.86
CA ALA A 335 -69.44 1.58 5.02
C ALA A 335 -69.78 0.71 6.24
N THR A 336 -68.83 0.50 7.14
CA THR A 336 -69.14 0.30 8.57
C THR A 336 -68.02 0.82 9.46
N THR A 337 -68.33 1.89 10.18
CA THR A 337 -67.67 2.31 11.41
C THR A 337 -68.35 1.57 12.56
N LYS A 338 -67.57 0.85 13.39
CA LYS A 338 -67.70 0.84 14.85
C LYS A 338 -66.50 0.14 15.48
#